data_AF-A0A8K0IKY1-F1
#
_entry.id   AF-A0A8K0IKY1-F1
#
_cell.length_a   1.000
_cell.length_b   1.000
_cell.length_c   1.000
_cell.angle_alpha   90.00
_cell.angle_beta   90.00
_cell.angle_gamma   90.00
#
_symmetry.space_group_name_H-M   'P 1'
#
loop_
_entity.id
_entity.type
_entity.pdbx_description
1 polymer ?
#
loop_
_entity_poly.entity_id
_entity_poly.type
_entity_poly.pdbx_seq_one_letter_code
_entity_poly.pdbx_strand_id
1 'polypeptide(L)'
;MAVENGMPEEAKAESVKVINKTIVLPEKKPEKPTCPLNTFDLPYITFYYNQKLMLYKGGEFGENVGRLKEGLGKVLEYFYPLAGKLRQDEERVLVVDCETPAGAEVVEAAAEGVAVADLAEGEATGLLQELVPYTGVMNLEGLQRPLLAVQFTKLKDGLAIGCSFNHAILDGNSTWHFMFSWAELCRGAPSIAKPKMFYYSDAGFNCVAVGSSPRFKVYDVDFGFGRPERVRSGSNNKFDGMMYLYPGREGGRSIDVELTLQKEAMHNLEKDGEFLMVNAA
;
A
#
# COMPACT_ATOMS: atom_id res chain seq x y z
N MET A 1 22.28 -48.77 1.65
CA MET A 1 22.91 -47.52 2.11
C MET A 1 22.00 -46.39 1.67
N ALA A 2 21.17 -45.91 2.60
CA ALA A 2 20.34 -44.74 2.38
C ALA A 2 21.21 -43.51 2.62
N VAL A 3 21.23 -42.58 1.67
CA VAL A 3 21.84 -41.27 1.82
C VAL A 3 20.72 -40.35 2.27
N GLU A 4 20.67 -40.03 3.55
CA GLU A 4 19.86 -38.95 4.10
C GLU A 4 20.43 -37.63 3.59
N ASN A 5 19.77 -37.02 2.61
CA ASN A 5 19.99 -35.62 2.32
C ASN A 5 19.20 -34.83 3.36
N GLY A 6 19.93 -34.26 4.33
CA GLY A 6 19.39 -33.37 5.33
C GLY A 6 18.56 -32.27 4.68
N MET A 7 17.28 -32.23 5.03
CA MET A 7 16.45 -31.07 4.82
C MET A 7 17.08 -29.91 5.60
N PRO A 8 17.27 -28.72 5.02
CA PRO A 8 17.68 -27.57 5.79
C PRO A 8 16.63 -27.31 6.87
N GLU A 9 17.07 -27.07 8.11
CA GLU A 9 16.21 -26.58 9.19
C GLU A 9 15.41 -25.38 8.65
N GLU A 10 14.09 -25.54 8.55
CA GLU A 10 13.19 -24.40 8.36
C GLU A 10 13.36 -23.50 9.58
N ALA A 11 14.15 -22.45 9.43
CA ALA A 11 14.17 -21.34 10.37
C ALA A 11 12.71 -20.93 10.59
N LYS A 12 12.21 -21.02 11.83
CA LYS A 12 10.85 -20.61 12.19
C LYS A 12 10.61 -19.23 11.59
N ALA A 13 9.80 -19.15 10.53
CA ALA A 13 9.33 -17.89 10.01
C ALA A 13 8.57 -17.20 11.15
N GLU A 14 9.07 -16.07 11.63
CA GLU A 14 8.35 -15.28 12.63
C GLU A 14 7.05 -14.79 12.01
N SER A 15 5.92 -15.33 12.47
CA SER A 15 4.59 -14.97 11.99
C SER A 15 4.13 -13.65 12.60
N VAL A 16 3.47 -12.80 11.82
CA VAL A 16 2.83 -11.56 12.31
C VAL A 16 1.68 -11.92 13.24
N LYS A 17 1.66 -11.33 14.45
CA LYS A 17 0.58 -11.54 15.43
C LYS A 17 -0.32 -10.32 15.52
N VAL A 18 -1.61 -10.49 15.20
CA VAL A 18 -2.62 -9.45 15.39
C VAL A 18 -2.85 -9.21 16.88
N ILE A 19 -2.76 -7.96 17.30
CA ILE A 19 -2.98 -7.49 18.67
C ILE A 19 -4.40 -6.96 18.82
N ASN A 20 -4.84 -6.11 17.88
CA ASN A 20 -6.10 -5.40 17.99
C ASN A 20 -6.71 -5.11 16.61
N LYS A 21 -8.03 -4.95 16.58
CA LYS A 21 -8.76 -4.49 15.39
C LYS A 21 -9.76 -3.42 15.79
N THR A 22 -9.77 -2.32 15.05
CA THR A 22 -10.63 -1.16 15.29
C THR A 22 -11.16 -0.62 13.97
N ILE A 23 -12.29 0.09 14.02
CA ILE A 23 -12.81 0.85 12.89
C ILE A 23 -12.56 2.33 13.17
N VAL A 24 -11.95 3.03 12.21
CA VAL A 24 -11.77 4.49 12.27
C VAL A 24 -12.81 5.14 11.37
N LEU A 25 -13.64 6.00 11.96
CA LEU A 25 -14.66 6.77 11.26
C LEU A 25 -14.18 8.21 11.02
N PRO A 26 -14.65 8.87 9.95
CA PRO A 26 -14.49 10.32 9.84
C PRO A 26 -15.30 11.02 10.95
N GLU A 27 -14.79 12.13 11.48
CA GLU A 27 -15.49 12.87 12.54
C GLU A 27 -16.65 13.69 11.98
N LYS A 28 -16.50 14.22 10.75
CA LYS A 28 -17.55 14.95 10.04
C LYS A 28 -18.30 14.05 9.06
N LYS A 29 -19.61 14.28 8.98
CA LYS A 29 -20.44 13.68 7.94
C LYS A 29 -20.06 14.25 6.56
N PRO A 30 -20.08 13.42 5.51
CA PRO A 30 -19.79 13.90 4.16
C PRO A 30 -20.90 14.82 3.65
N GLU A 31 -20.51 15.80 2.84
CA GLU A 31 -21.45 16.71 2.18
C GLU A 31 -22.32 16.00 1.14
N LYS A 32 -21.79 14.94 0.53
CA LYS A 32 -22.49 14.11 -0.45
C LYS A 32 -22.78 12.73 0.15
N PRO A 33 -24.06 12.31 0.20
CA PRO A 33 -24.43 11.04 0.81
C PRO A 33 -24.03 9.83 -0.06
N THR A 34 -23.82 10.03 -1.36
CA THR A 34 -23.47 8.96 -2.29
C THR A 34 -22.40 9.38 -3.29
N CYS A 35 -21.60 8.42 -3.74
CA CYS A 35 -20.61 8.58 -4.79
C CYS A 35 -20.82 7.46 -5.84
N PRO A 36 -21.42 7.76 -7.01
CA PRO A 36 -21.61 6.76 -8.05
C PRO A 36 -20.26 6.36 -8.67
N LEU A 37 -20.08 5.07 -8.94
CA LEU A 37 -18.93 4.60 -9.73
C LEU A 37 -19.17 4.89 -11.20
N ASN A 38 -18.24 5.59 -11.82
CA ASN A 38 -18.33 5.96 -13.23
C ASN A 38 -17.70 4.87 -14.12
N THR A 39 -17.82 5.02 -15.44
CA THR A 39 -17.36 4.02 -16.43
C THR A 39 -15.89 3.63 -16.28
N PHE A 40 -15.04 4.52 -15.76
CA PHE A 40 -13.61 4.25 -15.57
C PHE A 40 -13.31 3.54 -14.25
N ASP A 41 -14.19 3.64 -13.26
CA ASP A 41 -14.07 2.97 -11.97
C ASP A 41 -14.47 1.49 -12.07
N LEU A 42 -15.51 1.18 -12.85
CA LEU A 42 -16.13 -0.15 -12.91
C LEU A 42 -15.18 -1.31 -13.28
N PRO A 43 -14.23 -1.16 -14.24
CA PRO A 43 -13.28 -2.24 -14.54
C PRO A 43 -12.50 -2.70 -13.31
N TYR A 44 -12.18 -1.79 -12.38
CA TYR A 44 -11.41 -2.09 -11.18
C TYR A 44 -12.19 -2.93 -10.16
N ILE A 45 -13.52 -3.06 -10.26
CA ILE A 45 -14.30 -3.92 -9.36
C ILE A 45 -13.85 -5.39 -9.42
N THR A 46 -13.35 -5.83 -10.57
CA THR A 46 -12.83 -7.19 -10.78
C THR A 46 -11.35 -7.35 -10.36
N PHE A 47 -10.69 -6.27 -9.96
CA PHE A 47 -9.30 -6.30 -9.52
C PHE A 47 -9.23 -6.57 -8.01
N TYR A 48 -8.04 -6.92 -7.52
CA TYR A 48 -7.77 -6.97 -6.10
C TYR A 48 -7.64 -5.57 -5.49
N TYR A 49 -7.82 -5.48 -4.16
CA TYR A 49 -7.49 -4.27 -3.42
C TYR A 49 -6.04 -3.87 -3.70
N ASN A 50 -5.84 -2.59 -4.00
CA ASN A 50 -4.52 -2.00 -4.24
C ASN A 50 -3.75 -1.96 -2.92
N GLN A 51 -2.51 -2.44 -2.91
CA GLN A 51 -1.71 -2.61 -1.70
C GLN A 51 -0.47 -1.73 -1.67
N LYS A 52 -0.18 -1.12 -0.52
CA LYS A 52 1.03 -0.33 -0.27
C LYS A 52 1.65 -0.71 1.07
N LEU A 53 2.97 -0.84 1.10
CA LEU A 53 3.73 -1.09 2.32
C LEU A 53 4.80 0.00 2.48
N MET A 54 4.82 0.63 3.64
CA MET A 54 5.85 1.61 4.03
C MET A 54 6.52 1.14 5.31
N LEU A 55 7.85 1.23 5.34
CA LEU A 55 8.66 0.86 6.48
C LEU A 55 9.32 2.10 7.08
N TYR A 56 9.19 2.24 8.40
CA TYR A 56 9.73 3.36 9.16
C TYR A 56 10.60 2.82 10.29
N LYS A 57 11.76 3.45 10.49
CA LYS A 57 12.69 3.10 11.56
C LYS A 57 12.50 4.02 12.76
N GLY A 58 12.56 3.47 13.97
CA GLY A 58 12.42 4.18 15.23
C GLY A 58 10.98 4.62 15.56
N GLY A 59 10.87 5.44 16.62
CA GLY A 59 9.60 5.92 17.17
C GLY A 59 8.99 4.99 18.22
N GLU A 60 8.12 5.53 19.07
CA GLU A 60 7.33 4.76 20.03
C GLU A 60 6.05 4.28 19.33
N PHE A 61 5.80 2.96 19.34
CA PHE A 61 4.74 2.35 18.54
C PHE A 61 3.34 2.85 18.96
N GLY A 62 3.07 2.93 20.27
CA GLY A 62 1.76 3.35 20.78
C GLY A 62 1.43 4.80 20.43
N GLU A 63 2.37 5.72 20.65
CA GLU A 63 2.23 7.14 20.29
C GLU A 63 2.03 7.32 18.77
N ASN A 64 2.80 6.60 17.96
CA ASN A 64 2.68 6.66 16.50
C ASN A 64 1.33 6.13 16.02
N VAL A 65 0.86 4.99 16.54
CA VAL A 65 -0.45 4.43 16.19
C VAL A 65 -1.58 5.37 16.58
N GLY A 66 -1.52 6.00 17.76
CA GLY A 66 -2.50 7.00 18.19
C GLY A 66 -2.60 8.16 17.18
N ARG A 67 -1.45 8.75 16.82
CA ARG A 67 -1.37 9.84 15.84
C ARG A 67 -1.86 9.43 14.45
N LEU A 68 -1.53 8.22 14.01
CA LEU A 68 -1.93 7.69 12.71
C LEU A 68 -3.45 7.48 12.63
N LYS A 69 -4.07 6.92 13.69
CA LYS A 69 -5.53 6.75 13.76
C LYS A 69 -6.27 8.10 13.80
N GLU A 70 -5.78 9.07 14.57
CA GLU A 70 -6.35 10.41 14.62
C GLU A 70 -6.29 11.10 13.25
N GLY A 71 -5.11 11.08 12.61
CA GLY A 71 -4.96 11.63 11.26
C GLY A 71 -5.79 10.89 10.22
N LEU A 72 -6.02 9.58 10.41
CA LEU A 72 -6.84 8.77 9.51
C LEU A 72 -8.32 9.19 9.58
N GLY A 73 -8.84 9.46 10.79
CA GLY A 73 -10.19 10.02 10.96
C GLY A 73 -10.33 11.36 10.22
N LYS A 74 -9.34 12.25 10.37
CA LYS A 74 -9.34 13.57 9.71
C LYS A 74 -9.25 13.48 8.19
N VAL A 75 -8.37 12.64 7.64
CA VAL A 75 -8.20 12.52 6.18
C VAL A 75 -9.42 11.90 5.52
N LEU A 76 -10.13 10.99 6.22
CA LEU A 76 -11.38 10.40 5.74
C LEU A 76 -12.51 11.43 5.61
N GLU A 77 -12.43 12.61 6.22
CA GLU A 77 -13.39 13.70 5.94
C GLU A 77 -13.26 14.22 4.50
N TYR A 78 -12.02 14.26 3.98
CA TYR A 78 -11.74 14.71 2.62
C TYR A 78 -11.91 13.57 1.60
N PHE A 79 -11.52 12.35 1.99
CA PHE A 79 -11.62 11.14 1.19
C PHE A 79 -12.78 10.25 1.65
N TYR A 80 -13.92 10.87 1.92
CA TYR A 80 -15.09 10.21 2.49
C TYR A 80 -15.60 8.96 1.75
N PRO A 81 -15.43 8.79 0.41
CA PRO A 81 -15.80 7.54 -0.23
C PRO A 81 -15.03 6.32 0.31
N LEU A 82 -13.81 6.48 0.83
CA LEU A 82 -13.04 5.38 1.43
C LEU A 82 -13.61 4.89 2.77
N ALA A 83 -14.32 5.76 3.48
CA ALA A 83 -15.05 5.40 4.69
C ALA A 83 -16.47 4.88 4.39
N GLY A 84 -16.92 4.97 3.14
CA GLY A 84 -18.23 4.51 2.72
C GLY A 84 -18.33 2.99 2.59
N LYS A 85 -19.46 2.53 2.05
CA LYS A 85 -19.73 1.12 1.76
C LYS A 85 -20.19 0.97 0.32
N LEU A 86 -19.60 0.03 -0.41
CA LEU A 86 -20.09 -0.28 -1.75
C LEU A 86 -21.50 -0.89 -1.64
N ARG A 87 -22.41 -0.44 -2.48
CA ARG A 87 -23.77 -0.96 -2.60
C ARG A 87 -24.18 -1.02 -4.07
N GLN A 88 -25.24 -1.78 -4.30
CA GLN A 88 -25.92 -1.80 -5.56
C GLN A 88 -27.29 -1.16 -5.35
N ASP A 89 -27.63 -0.18 -6.18
CA ASP A 89 -28.94 0.48 -6.13
C ASP A 89 -30.04 -0.34 -6.83
N GLU A 90 -31.26 0.19 -6.88
CA GLU A 90 -32.42 -0.46 -7.48
C GLU A 90 -32.24 -0.73 -8.99
N GLU A 91 -31.44 0.08 -9.68
CA GLU A 91 -31.13 -0.05 -11.10
C GLU A 91 -29.91 -0.95 -11.38
N ARG A 92 -29.38 -1.60 -10.33
CA ARG A 92 -28.20 -2.47 -10.36
C ARG A 92 -26.88 -1.75 -10.59
N VAL A 93 -26.83 -0.43 -10.40
CA VAL A 93 -25.60 0.37 -10.51
C VAL A 93 -24.82 0.29 -9.20
N LEU A 94 -23.49 0.16 -9.30
CA LEU A 94 -22.62 0.19 -8.14
C LEU A 94 -22.37 1.63 -7.70
N VAL A 95 -22.63 1.88 -6.42
CA VAL A 95 -22.47 3.18 -5.77
C VAL A 95 -21.79 3.01 -4.43
N VAL A 96 -21.09 4.04 -3.97
CA VAL A 96 -20.62 4.10 -2.59
C VAL A 96 -21.65 4.85 -1.76
N ASP A 97 -22.21 4.19 -0.76
CA ASP A 97 -22.97 4.87 0.30
C ASP A 97 -22.00 5.49 1.30
N CYS A 98 -22.07 6.81 1.43
CA CYS A 98 -21.27 7.61 2.35
C CYS A 98 -22.12 8.15 3.52
N GLU A 99 -23.44 8.03 3.48
CA GLU A 99 -24.35 8.52 4.54
C GLU A 99 -24.20 7.71 5.82
N THR A 100 -23.99 6.40 5.68
CA THR A 100 -23.70 5.48 6.78
C THR A 100 -22.28 4.90 6.64
N PRO A 101 -21.24 5.64 7.05
CA PRO A 101 -19.87 5.22 6.83
C PRO A 101 -19.56 3.91 7.56
N ALA A 102 -18.99 2.95 6.84
CA ALA A 102 -18.43 1.73 7.41
C ALA A 102 -17.08 1.99 8.11
N GLY A 103 -16.42 3.10 7.79
CA GLY A 103 -15.10 3.47 8.29
C GLY A 103 -13.98 2.67 7.62
N ALA A 104 -12.76 2.97 8.04
CA ALA A 104 -11.56 2.23 7.67
C ALA A 104 -11.26 1.15 8.72
N GLU A 105 -10.97 -0.08 8.28
CA GLU A 105 -10.47 -1.13 9.19
C GLU A 105 -9.01 -0.81 9.55
N VAL A 106 -8.71 -0.81 10.85
CA VAL A 106 -7.35 -0.64 11.36
C VAL A 106 -6.97 -1.83 12.21
N VAL A 107 -5.93 -2.53 11.79
CA VAL A 107 -5.33 -3.68 12.47
C VAL A 107 -4.03 -3.23 13.13
N GLU A 108 -3.84 -3.58 14.38
CA GLU A 108 -2.55 -3.45 15.06
C GLU A 108 -1.96 -4.84 15.23
N ALA A 109 -0.68 -4.99 14.92
CA ALA A 109 0.02 -6.26 14.93
C ALA A 109 1.47 -6.11 15.42
N ALA A 110 2.15 -7.23 15.68
CA ALA A 110 3.56 -7.25 16.04
C ALA A 110 4.33 -8.39 15.38
N ALA A 111 5.57 -8.09 15.00
CA ALA A 111 6.61 -8.98 14.52
C ALA A 111 7.96 -8.50 15.13
N GLU A 112 8.10 -8.64 16.45
CA GLU A 112 9.16 -7.96 17.22
C GLU A 112 10.58 -8.50 17.00
N GLY A 113 10.76 -9.66 16.37
CA GLY A 113 12.09 -10.17 16.00
C GLY A 113 12.56 -9.74 14.60
N VAL A 114 11.68 -9.14 13.80
CA VAL A 114 11.95 -8.71 12.43
C VAL A 114 12.38 -7.24 12.42
N ALA A 115 13.55 -6.94 11.87
CA ALA A 115 14.03 -5.58 11.68
C ALA A 115 13.50 -4.97 10.36
N VAL A 116 13.51 -3.64 10.30
CA VAL A 116 13.17 -2.90 9.08
C VAL A 116 14.10 -3.27 7.91
N ALA A 117 15.37 -3.52 8.17
CA ALA A 117 16.36 -3.90 7.15
C ALA A 117 16.02 -5.24 6.48
N ASP A 118 15.64 -6.25 7.28
CA ASP A 118 15.26 -7.60 6.79
C ASP A 118 14.12 -7.54 5.77
N LEU A 119 13.17 -6.61 5.97
CA LEU A 119 12.05 -6.36 5.06
C LEU A 119 12.42 -5.48 3.85
N ALA A 120 13.35 -4.54 4.03
CA ALA A 120 13.77 -3.60 2.99
C ALA A 120 14.66 -4.25 1.92
N GLU A 121 15.48 -5.23 2.32
CA GLU A 121 16.42 -5.94 1.46
C GLU A 121 15.79 -7.18 0.78
N GLY A 122 14.56 -7.55 1.17
CA GLY A 122 13.77 -8.57 0.49
C GLY A 122 14.02 -10.01 0.95
N GLU A 123 14.75 -10.22 2.04
CA GLU A 123 15.03 -11.56 2.60
C GLU A 123 13.77 -12.25 3.16
N ALA A 124 12.72 -11.49 3.49
CA ALA A 124 11.48 -11.98 4.11
C ALA A 124 10.24 -11.90 3.20
N THR A 125 10.32 -12.46 1.98
CA THR A 125 9.23 -12.35 0.96
C THR A 125 7.87 -12.88 1.42
N GLY A 126 7.82 -13.98 2.18
CA GLY A 126 6.58 -14.54 2.71
C GLY A 126 5.91 -13.63 3.74
N LEU A 127 6.71 -13.00 4.60
CA LEU A 127 6.22 -12.13 5.67
C LEU A 127 5.59 -10.84 5.14
N LEU A 128 6.06 -10.33 4.00
CA LEU A 128 5.50 -9.12 3.38
C LEU A 128 3.99 -9.23 3.11
N GLN A 129 3.47 -10.43 2.85
CA GLN A 129 2.03 -10.66 2.64
C GLN A 129 1.23 -10.55 3.94
N GLU A 130 1.84 -10.86 5.08
CA GLU A 130 1.22 -10.78 6.40
C GLU A 130 1.24 -9.36 6.98
N LEU A 131 2.08 -8.48 6.44
CA LEU A 131 2.20 -7.07 6.85
C LEU A 131 1.14 -6.15 6.22
N VAL A 132 0.38 -6.64 5.24
CA VAL A 132 -0.64 -5.87 4.51
C VAL A 132 -1.99 -6.59 4.63
N PRO A 133 -3.07 -5.91 5.04
CA PRO A 133 -4.38 -6.54 5.14
C PRO A 133 -4.93 -6.87 3.75
N TYR A 134 -5.93 -7.74 3.67
CA TYR A 134 -6.71 -7.96 2.44
C TYR A 134 -5.91 -8.45 1.22
N THR A 135 -4.82 -9.19 1.44
CA THR A 135 -4.14 -9.93 0.38
C THR A 135 -5.11 -10.91 -0.28
N GLY A 136 -5.18 -10.88 -1.62
CA GLY A 136 -6.10 -11.71 -2.41
C GLY A 136 -7.59 -11.32 -2.36
N VAL A 137 -7.95 -10.20 -1.71
CA VAL A 137 -9.35 -9.73 -1.62
C VAL A 137 -9.72 -8.91 -2.85
N MET A 138 -10.84 -9.25 -3.50
CA MET A 138 -11.33 -8.53 -4.68
C MET A 138 -12.09 -7.26 -4.30
N ASN A 139 -12.03 -6.23 -5.14
CA ASN A 139 -12.73 -4.95 -4.92
C ASN A 139 -14.25 -5.12 -4.80
N LEU A 140 -14.85 -6.12 -5.46
CA LEU A 140 -16.27 -6.46 -5.28
C LEU A 140 -16.63 -6.85 -3.82
N GLU A 141 -15.68 -7.37 -3.04
CA GLU A 141 -15.91 -7.68 -1.62
C GLU A 141 -16.15 -6.42 -0.77
N GLY A 142 -15.92 -5.21 -1.32
CA GLY A 142 -16.34 -3.94 -0.71
C GLY A 142 -17.85 -3.83 -0.46
N LEU A 143 -18.67 -4.72 -1.05
CA LEU A 143 -20.09 -4.87 -0.68
C LEU A 143 -20.30 -5.33 0.78
N GLN A 144 -19.31 -6.04 1.32
CA GLN A 144 -19.36 -6.67 2.65
C GLN A 144 -18.20 -6.23 3.55
N ARG A 145 -17.17 -5.59 3.00
CA ARG A 145 -15.96 -5.15 3.71
C ARG A 145 -15.76 -3.64 3.61
N PRO A 146 -15.04 -3.04 4.57
CA PRO A 146 -14.49 -1.69 4.42
C PRO A 146 -13.74 -1.49 3.10
N LEU A 147 -13.84 -0.28 2.55
CA LEU A 147 -13.16 0.10 1.30
C LEU A 147 -11.69 0.50 1.52
N LEU A 148 -11.31 0.72 2.78
CA LEU A 148 -9.94 0.93 3.23
C LEU A 148 -9.64 0.03 4.43
N ALA A 149 -8.51 -0.68 4.36
CA ALA A 149 -7.92 -1.36 5.51
C ALA A 149 -6.46 -0.96 5.68
N VAL A 150 -6.03 -0.75 6.93
CA VAL A 150 -4.68 -0.37 7.30
C VAL A 150 -4.19 -1.29 8.41
N GLN A 151 -2.96 -1.77 8.32
CA GLN A 151 -2.29 -2.53 9.36
C GLN A 151 -1.04 -1.80 9.83
N PHE A 152 -0.95 -1.57 11.14
CA PHE A 152 0.24 -1.07 11.82
C PHE A 152 0.93 -2.25 12.50
N THR A 153 2.12 -2.62 12.03
CA THR A 153 2.87 -3.75 12.60
C THR A 153 4.12 -3.25 13.30
N LYS A 154 4.21 -3.50 14.61
CA LYS A 154 5.40 -3.23 15.42
C LYS A 154 6.53 -4.16 15.00
N LEU A 155 7.66 -3.59 14.61
CA LEU A 155 8.89 -4.31 14.26
C LEU A 155 9.92 -4.16 15.38
N LYS A 156 11.02 -4.92 15.30
CA LYS A 156 12.13 -4.88 16.27
C LYS A 156 12.68 -3.48 16.48
N ASP A 157 12.85 -2.72 15.40
CA ASP A 157 13.48 -1.40 15.39
C ASP A 157 12.62 -0.34 14.66
N GLY A 158 11.32 -0.59 14.49
CA GLY A 158 10.45 0.32 13.73
C GLY A 158 8.99 -0.11 13.60
N LEU A 159 8.36 0.38 12.53
CA LEU A 159 6.95 0.23 12.20
C LEU A 159 6.78 -0.08 10.72
N ALA A 160 5.96 -1.09 10.41
CA ALA A 160 5.43 -1.31 9.07
C ALA A 160 3.98 -0.81 8.98
N ILE A 161 3.67 -0.05 7.94
CA ILE A 161 2.33 0.42 7.61
C ILE A 161 1.89 -0.24 6.29
N GLY A 162 1.00 -1.22 6.39
CA GLY A 162 0.36 -1.86 5.25
C GLY A 162 -1.01 -1.27 4.97
N CYS A 163 -1.29 -0.85 3.75
CA CYS A 163 -2.57 -0.28 3.35
C CYS A 163 -3.17 -1.08 2.19
N SER A 164 -4.49 -1.25 2.23
CA SER A 164 -5.29 -1.89 1.18
C SER A 164 -6.48 -1.02 0.83
N PHE A 165 -6.51 -0.57 -0.42
CA PHE A 165 -7.51 0.35 -0.96
C PHE A 165 -8.39 -0.38 -1.97
N ASN A 166 -9.70 -0.16 -1.89
CA ASN A 166 -10.59 -0.58 -2.97
C ASN A 166 -10.27 0.24 -4.23
N HIS A 167 -9.73 -0.41 -5.26
CA HIS A 167 -9.15 0.26 -6.42
C HIS A 167 -10.20 0.94 -7.31
N ALA A 168 -11.48 0.58 -7.16
CA ALA A 168 -12.58 1.28 -7.83
C ALA A 168 -12.84 2.68 -7.27
N ILE A 169 -12.26 3.03 -6.11
CA ILE A 169 -12.43 4.34 -5.47
C ILE A 169 -11.25 5.27 -5.77
N LEU A 170 -10.05 4.71 -5.95
CA LEU A 170 -8.82 5.46 -6.12
C LEU A 170 -7.98 4.88 -7.26
N ASP A 171 -7.53 5.75 -8.15
CA ASP A 171 -6.40 5.50 -9.04
C ASP A 171 -5.04 5.72 -8.33
N GLY A 172 -3.94 5.59 -9.06
CA GLY A 172 -2.60 5.80 -8.49
C GLY A 172 -2.36 7.24 -7.98
N ASN A 173 -2.89 8.25 -8.67
CA ASN A 173 -2.73 9.65 -8.27
C ASN A 173 -3.50 9.96 -6.98
N SER A 174 -4.76 9.56 -6.92
CA SER A 174 -5.63 9.76 -5.76
C SER A 174 -5.19 8.92 -4.56
N THR A 175 -4.63 7.72 -4.78
CA THR A 175 -3.96 6.94 -3.72
C THR A 175 -2.82 7.72 -3.09
N TRP A 176 -1.88 8.24 -3.89
CA TRP A 176 -0.76 9.02 -3.34
C TRP A 176 -1.21 10.35 -2.76
N HIS A 177 -2.23 10.98 -3.34
CA HIS A 177 -2.82 12.18 -2.76
C HIS A 177 -3.37 11.92 -1.36
N PHE A 178 -4.13 10.83 -1.17
CA PHE A 178 -4.59 10.38 0.14
C PHE A 178 -3.41 10.17 1.11
N MET A 179 -2.35 9.47 0.68
CA MET A 179 -1.18 9.22 1.54
C MET A 179 -0.49 10.51 2.00
N PHE A 180 -0.27 11.47 1.09
CA PHE A 180 0.34 12.75 1.43
C PHE A 180 -0.55 13.57 2.37
N SER A 181 -1.84 13.63 2.07
CA SER A 181 -2.83 14.34 2.87
C SER A 181 -2.96 13.76 4.28
N TRP A 182 -2.93 12.44 4.41
CA TRP A 182 -2.93 11.77 5.70
C TRP A 182 -1.69 12.14 6.52
N ALA A 183 -0.51 12.09 5.90
CA ALA A 183 0.74 12.49 6.55
C ALA A 183 0.76 13.97 6.96
N GLU A 184 0.27 14.87 6.11
CA GLU A 184 0.12 16.30 6.41
C GLU A 184 -0.75 16.52 7.66
N LEU A 185 -1.90 15.86 7.74
CA LEU A 185 -2.82 15.98 8.88
C LEU A 185 -2.25 15.36 10.16
N CYS A 186 -1.51 14.24 10.09
CA CYS A 186 -0.78 13.70 11.24
C CYS A 186 0.27 14.67 11.79
N ARG A 187 0.86 15.52 10.94
CA ARG A 187 1.79 16.59 11.36
C ARG A 187 1.09 17.86 11.84
N GLY A 188 -0.24 17.86 11.92
CA GLY A 188 -1.02 19.01 12.38
C GLY A 188 -1.28 20.08 11.33
N ALA A 189 -1.18 19.76 10.02
CA ALA A 189 -1.63 20.68 8.98
C ALA A 189 -3.12 21.01 9.17
N PRO A 190 -3.54 22.27 8.94
CA PRO A 190 -4.94 22.66 9.13
C PRO A 190 -5.87 22.14 8.02
N SER A 191 -5.32 21.75 6.87
CA SER A 191 -6.05 21.27 5.70
C SER A 191 -5.12 20.51 4.76
N ILE A 192 -5.70 19.75 3.82
CA ILE A 192 -4.95 19.02 2.79
C ILE A 192 -4.61 19.90 1.58
N ALA A 193 -3.52 19.58 0.88
CA ALA A 193 -3.23 20.19 -0.42
C ALA A 193 -4.33 19.90 -1.47
N LYS A 194 -4.44 20.72 -2.53
CA LYS A 194 -5.33 20.40 -3.66
C LYS A 194 -4.78 19.25 -4.51
N PRO A 195 -5.64 18.39 -5.10
CA PRO A 195 -5.19 17.32 -6.00
C PRO A 195 -4.49 17.90 -7.22
N LYS A 196 -3.43 17.23 -7.69
CA LYS A 196 -2.76 17.53 -8.94
C LYS A 196 -3.28 16.59 -10.03
N MET A 197 -3.97 17.16 -11.02
CA MET A 197 -4.48 16.43 -12.18
C MET A 197 -3.37 16.31 -13.23
N PHE A 198 -3.03 15.08 -13.62
CA PHE A 198 -2.08 14.79 -14.70
C PHE A 198 -2.84 14.32 -15.93
N TYR A 199 -2.56 14.90 -17.09
CA TYR A 199 -3.15 14.49 -18.38
C TYR A 199 -2.15 13.61 -19.11
N TYR A 200 -2.59 12.42 -19.51
CA TYR A 200 -1.76 11.45 -20.23
C TYR A 200 -2.00 11.59 -21.74
N SER A 201 -0.95 11.60 -22.55
CA SER A 201 -1.04 11.47 -24.00
C SER A 201 -0.18 10.29 -24.48
N ASP A 202 -0.88 9.30 -25.05
CA ASP A 202 -0.44 8.16 -25.90
C ASP A 202 0.41 7.02 -25.31
N ALA A 203 -0.12 5.79 -25.40
CA ALA A 203 0.65 4.54 -25.33
C ALA A 203 0.01 3.42 -26.18
N GLY A 204 0.82 2.70 -26.97
CA GLY A 204 0.42 1.69 -27.96
C GLY A 204 0.58 0.21 -27.54
N PHE A 205 0.43 -0.72 -28.49
CA PHE A 205 0.26 -2.16 -28.26
C PHE A 205 1.59 -2.95 -28.36
N ASN A 206 2.26 -3.12 -27.21
CA ASN A 206 3.19 -4.20 -26.80
C ASN A 206 3.81 -3.74 -25.47
N CYS A 207 3.26 -4.19 -24.34
CA CYS A 207 3.34 -3.43 -23.09
C CYS A 207 4.14 -4.16 -22.00
N VAL A 208 5.25 -3.54 -21.56
CA VAL A 208 5.68 -3.60 -20.16
C VAL A 208 4.73 -2.69 -19.38
N ALA A 209 4.04 -3.22 -18.37
CA ALA A 209 3.25 -2.38 -17.49
C ALA A 209 4.22 -1.65 -16.56
N VAL A 210 4.35 -0.34 -16.73
CA VAL A 210 5.10 0.53 -15.84
C VAL A 210 4.11 1.31 -14.99
N GLY A 211 4.07 0.98 -13.70
CA GLY A 211 3.22 1.64 -12.72
C GLY A 211 4.00 2.65 -11.88
N SER A 212 3.28 3.47 -11.12
CA SER A 212 3.87 4.56 -10.32
C SER A 212 4.56 5.64 -11.18
N SER A 213 5.31 6.53 -10.56
CA SER A 213 6.03 7.63 -11.21
C SER A 213 7.14 8.13 -10.29
N PRO A 214 8.36 8.41 -10.81
CA PRO A 214 9.40 9.08 -10.03
C PRO A 214 9.00 10.50 -9.60
N ARG A 215 7.88 11.03 -10.12
CA ARG A 215 7.31 12.32 -9.70
C ARG A 215 6.44 12.21 -8.44
N PHE A 216 6.01 11.01 -8.06
CA PHE A 216 5.34 10.80 -6.78
C PHE A 216 6.41 10.85 -5.71
N LYS A 217 6.33 11.88 -4.86
CA LYS A 217 7.31 12.11 -3.80
C LYS A 217 7.10 11.15 -2.63
N VAL A 218 7.15 9.84 -2.89
CA VAL A 218 6.76 8.79 -1.94
C VAL A 218 7.55 8.84 -0.63
N TYR A 219 8.78 9.35 -0.67
CA TYR A 219 9.63 9.57 0.50
C TYR A 219 9.30 10.85 1.30
N ASP A 220 8.39 11.70 0.82
CA ASP A 220 7.88 12.87 1.55
C ASP A 220 6.68 12.51 2.47
N VAL A 221 6.25 11.24 2.49
CA VAL A 221 5.20 10.73 3.40
C VAL A 221 5.76 10.59 4.83
N ASP A 222 5.89 11.72 5.51
CA ASP A 222 6.35 11.81 6.91
C ASP A 222 5.18 12.03 7.87
N PHE A 223 4.86 11.05 8.72
CA PHE A 223 3.75 11.17 9.68
C PHE A 223 4.13 11.94 10.97
N GLY A 224 5.23 12.68 10.97
CA GLY A 224 5.77 13.42 12.12
C GLY A 224 6.80 12.63 12.92
N PHE A 225 7.32 11.54 12.35
CA PHE A 225 8.41 10.74 12.93
C PHE A 225 9.53 10.46 11.91
N GLY A 226 9.55 11.20 10.81
CA GLY A 226 10.56 11.12 9.77
C GLY A 226 10.06 10.48 8.49
N ARG A 227 10.94 10.45 7.49
CA ARG A 227 10.66 9.92 6.15
C ARG A 227 10.69 8.39 6.13
N PRO A 228 9.97 7.73 5.20
CA PRO A 228 10.06 6.29 5.03
C PRO A 228 11.49 5.85 4.71
N GLU A 229 11.90 4.69 5.22
CA GLU A 229 13.17 4.06 4.85
C GLU A 229 13.06 3.48 3.42
N ARG A 230 11.91 2.88 3.12
CA ARG A 230 11.60 2.29 1.81
C ARG A 230 10.09 2.26 1.58
N VAL A 231 9.71 2.39 0.30
CA VAL A 231 8.33 2.28 -0.19
C VAL A 231 8.27 1.15 -1.20
N ARG A 232 7.33 0.20 -1.03
CA ARG A 232 7.13 -0.92 -1.95
C ARG A 232 5.66 -1.13 -2.29
N SER A 233 5.42 -1.74 -3.45
CA SER A 233 4.11 -2.29 -3.81
C SER A 233 3.86 -3.60 -3.05
N GLY A 234 2.62 -3.81 -2.59
CA GLY A 234 2.22 -5.09 -1.98
C GLY A 234 2.03 -6.21 -3.01
N SER A 235 1.79 -7.44 -2.56
CA SER A 235 1.75 -8.63 -3.42
C SER A 235 0.62 -8.60 -4.47
N ASN A 236 -0.55 -8.02 -4.16
CA ASN A 236 -1.64 -7.86 -5.13
C ASN A 236 -1.26 -6.98 -6.33
N ASN A 237 -0.22 -6.16 -6.17
CA ASN A 237 0.31 -5.30 -7.21
C ASN A 237 1.50 -5.94 -7.94
N LYS A 238 1.90 -7.17 -7.60
CA LYS A 238 3.05 -7.86 -8.15
C LYS A 238 2.58 -9.02 -9.02
N PHE A 239 2.88 -8.93 -10.31
CA PHE A 239 2.70 -10.03 -11.25
C PHE A 239 3.88 -10.02 -12.23
N ASP A 240 4.06 -11.14 -12.92
CA ASP A 240 5.15 -11.30 -13.87
C ASP A 240 5.14 -10.19 -14.93
N GLY A 241 6.26 -9.46 -15.04
CA GLY A 241 6.43 -8.33 -15.95
C GLY A 241 6.00 -6.96 -15.39
N MET A 242 5.58 -6.88 -14.11
CA MET A 242 5.22 -5.60 -13.48
C MET A 242 6.45 -4.85 -12.97
N MET A 243 6.66 -3.63 -13.45
CA MET A 243 7.68 -2.69 -12.98
C MET A 243 7.07 -1.45 -12.32
N TYR A 244 7.49 -1.15 -11.09
CA TYR A 244 7.20 0.12 -10.42
C TYR A 244 8.42 1.02 -10.39
N LEU A 245 8.21 2.29 -10.73
CA LEU A 245 9.25 3.32 -10.63
C LEU A 245 8.93 4.27 -9.47
N TYR A 246 9.84 4.35 -8.51
CA TYR A 246 9.81 5.29 -7.40
C TYR A 246 11.01 6.24 -7.50
N PRO A 247 10.93 7.50 -7.04
CA PRO A 247 12.15 8.31 -6.89
C PRO A 247 13.10 7.62 -5.91
N GLY A 248 14.41 7.65 -6.15
CA GLY A 248 15.36 7.07 -5.21
C GLY A 248 15.40 7.83 -3.88
N ARG A 249 15.66 7.12 -2.78
CA ARG A 249 15.57 7.68 -1.42
C ARG A 249 16.47 8.89 -1.19
N GLU A 250 17.71 8.86 -1.70
CA GLU A 250 18.68 9.96 -1.56
C GLU A 250 18.26 11.23 -2.34
N GLY A 251 17.20 11.13 -3.16
CA GLY A 251 16.69 12.22 -3.97
C GLY A 251 17.52 12.46 -5.24
N GLY A 252 17.39 13.65 -5.81
CA GLY A 252 18.03 14.01 -7.07
C GLY A 252 17.36 13.37 -8.30
N ARG A 253 18.16 12.80 -9.21
CA ARG A 253 17.69 12.11 -10.42
C ARG A 253 17.68 10.57 -10.28
N SER A 254 17.89 10.06 -9.07
CA SER A 254 17.89 8.61 -8.79
C SER A 254 16.47 8.04 -8.87
N ILE A 255 16.35 6.77 -9.28
CA ILE A 255 15.08 6.05 -9.43
C ILE A 255 15.26 4.66 -8.81
N ASP A 256 14.40 4.32 -7.85
CA ASP A 256 14.26 2.97 -7.33
C ASP A 256 13.31 2.20 -8.26
N VAL A 257 13.79 1.08 -8.81
CA VAL A 257 13.01 0.21 -9.70
C VAL A 257 12.62 -1.05 -8.93
N GLU A 258 11.33 -1.29 -8.78
CA GLU A 258 10.81 -2.55 -8.27
C GLU A 258 10.24 -3.37 -9.43
N LEU A 259 10.95 -4.43 -9.82
CA LEU A 259 10.57 -5.33 -10.90
C LEU A 259 10.14 -6.68 -10.33
N THR A 260 9.01 -7.20 -10.80
CA THR A 260 8.52 -8.55 -10.48
C THR A 260 8.55 -9.42 -11.73
N LEU A 261 9.26 -10.55 -11.66
CA LEU A 261 9.34 -11.55 -12.74
C LEU A 261 9.08 -12.95 -12.19
N GLN A 262 8.74 -13.88 -13.08
CA GLN A 262 8.79 -15.32 -12.78
C GLN A 262 10.18 -15.74 -12.32
N LYS A 263 10.23 -16.76 -11.45
CA LYS A 263 11.45 -17.19 -10.75
C LYS A 263 12.62 -17.43 -11.70
N GLU A 264 12.40 -18.13 -12.80
CA GLU A 264 13.43 -18.42 -13.80
C GLU A 264 13.90 -17.16 -14.53
N ALA A 265 12.98 -16.25 -14.86
CA ALA A 265 13.30 -14.98 -15.52
C ALA A 265 14.07 -14.04 -14.58
N MET A 266 13.66 -13.94 -13.31
CA MET A 266 14.38 -13.18 -12.29
C MET A 266 15.78 -13.74 -12.07
N HIS A 267 15.90 -15.08 -11.98
CA HIS A 267 17.18 -15.75 -11.81
C HIS A 267 18.15 -15.50 -12.96
N ASN A 268 17.65 -15.44 -14.19
CA ASN A 268 18.46 -15.11 -15.36
C ASN A 268 18.89 -13.63 -15.34
N LEU A 269 17.99 -12.72 -14.97
CA LEU A 269 18.29 -11.28 -14.87
C LEU A 269 19.34 -11.01 -13.78
N GLU A 270 19.25 -11.65 -12.62
CA GLU A 270 20.22 -11.56 -11.51
C GLU A 270 21.60 -12.13 -11.86
N LYS A 271 21.70 -12.91 -12.93
CA LYS A 271 22.96 -13.46 -13.45
C LYS A 271 23.50 -12.69 -14.66
N ASP A 272 22.73 -11.74 -15.17
CA ASP A 272 23.10 -10.94 -16.32
C ASP A 272 24.08 -9.83 -15.88
N GLY A 273 25.35 -10.04 -16.16
CA GLY A 273 26.42 -9.09 -15.81
C GLY A 273 26.41 -7.79 -16.63
N GLU A 274 25.74 -7.77 -17.78
CA GLU A 274 25.52 -6.54 -18.57
C GLU A 274 24.44 -5.70 -17.89
N PHE A 275 23.33 -6.32 -17.50
CA PHE A 275 22.23 -5.65 -16.79
C PHE A 275 22.66 -5.12 -15.41
N LEU A 276 23.38 -5.94 -14.63
CA LEU A 276 23.85 -5.54 -13.30
C LEU A 276 25.04 -4.58 -13.34
N MET A 277 25.54 -4.23 -14.53
CA MET A 277 26.69 -3.35 -14.72
C MET A 277 27.94 -3.81 -13.94
N VAL A 278 28.05 -5.10 -13.61
CA VAL A 278 29.17 -5.68 -12.84
C VAL A 278 30.44 -5.76 -13.70
N ASN A 279 30.29 -5.71 -15.03
CA ASN A 279 31.38 -5.69 -16.00
C ASN A 279 31.60 -4.31 -16.65
N ALA A 280 30.93 -3.25 -16.20
CA ALA A 280 31.15 -1.90 -16.70
C ALA A 280 32.29 -1.24 -15.91
N ALA A 281 33.53 -1.58 -16.26
CA ALA A 281 34.75 -0.90 -15.85
C ALA A 281 35.45 -0.29 -17.07
#